data_AF-A0A1W9Q9L0-F1
#
_entry.id   AF-A0A1W9Q9L0-F1
#
_cell.length_a   1.000
_cell.length_b   1.000
_cell.length_c   1.000
_cell.angle_alpha   90.00
_cell.angle_beta   90.00
_cell.angle_gamma   90.00
#
_symmetry.space_group_name_H-M   'P 1'
#
loop_
_entity.id
_entity.type
_entity.pdbx_description
1 polymer ?
#
loop_
_entity_poly.entity_id
_entity_poly.type
_entity_poly.pdbx_seq_one_letter_code
_entity_poly.pdbx_strand_id
1 'polypeptide(L)'
;MRGLRAIALLSLTVACSGGRAWVRDAPGQTDSTQGSHWLVDDRQSQEPRRARFGAPSAPSEEEDRLSEDSSVDAQGSRPLIAIGATAGRRAPEDAELLGVFRNTYYDFPAERDFSGAATFLMNASCKPIAEVPRPFFEALCVQGSGTLRSGSTVSFAKRDCACAEVCPRTGQKLCFDVLDPASFPWGRGALGKPITPLRSVAVDSSVIPLGTVLYIPEFHGVARDPEGTPHDGCFVAEDRGMKVVGAHIDVFTGDPNITSHLNQLIPSNRGVHVYRRARSCD
;
A
#
# COMPACT_ATOMS: atom_id res chain seq x y z
N MET A 1 32.65 66.20 36.12
CA MET A 1 32.88 64.87 36.73
C MET A 1 31.56 64.09 36.76
N ARG A 2 31.43 63.11 35.85
CA ARG A 2 30.58 61.90 35.89
C ARG A 2 30.76 61.26 34.51
N GLY A 3 31.67 60.29 34.43
CA GLY A 3 32.05 59.63 33.19
C GLY A 3 31.10 58.50 32.84
N LEU A 4 30.62 58.50 31.60
CA LEU A 4 29.97 57.35 30.95
C LEU A 4 31.01 56.24 30.74
N ARG A 5 30.68 55.01 31.14
CA ARG A 5 31.38 53.80 30.70
C ARG A 5 30.56 53.12 29.61
N ALA A 6 31.16 53.01 28.42
CA ALA A 6 30.64 52.25 27.30
C ALA A 6 30.84 50.75 27.53
N ILE A 7 29.82 49.95 27.21
CA ILE A 7 29.89 48.49 27.14
C ILE A 7 29.91 48.11 25.65
N ALA A 8 30.99 47.49 25.20
CA ALA A 8 31.13 46.96 23.85
C ALA A 8 30.50 45.56 23.77
N LEU A 9 29.55 45.38 22.85
CA LEU A 9 28.95 44.10 22.45
C LEU A 9 29.82 43.49 21.34
N LEU A 10 30.34 42.29 21.56
CA LEU A 10 30.96 41.47 20.52
C LEU A 10 29.88 40.64 19.81
N SER A 11 29.63 40.95 18.54
CA SER A 11 28.83 40.14 17.63
C SER A 11 29.73 39.12 16.94
N LEU A 12 29.47 37.82 17.11
CA LEU A 12 30.01 36.78 16.23
C LEU A 12 28.96 36.43 15.18
N THR A 13 29.18 36.90 13.95
CA THR A 13 28.54 36.39 12.74
C THR A 13 29.42 35.29 12.15
N VAL A 14 28.87 34.09 11.97
CA VAL A 14 29.44 33.08 11.06
C VAL A 14 28.43 32.86 9.95
N ALA A 15 28.77 33.36 8.77
CA ALA A 15 28.15 33.05 7.50
C ALA A 15 29.26 32.54 6.56
N CYS A 16 29.00 31.42 5.89
CA CYS A 16 29.34 31.13 4.50
C CYS A 16 28.95 29.68 4.19
N SER A 17 28.04 29.46 3.24
CA SER A 17 28.34 29.02 1.85
C SER A 17 28.68 27.52 1.82
N GLY A 18 27.89 26.62 1.27
CA GLY A 18 27.34 26.59 -0.08
C GLY A 18 27.79 25.27 -0.72
N GLY A 19 26.90 24.54 -1.41
CA GLY A 19 27.31 23.30 -2.07
C GLY A 19 26.15 22.38 -2.45
N ARG A 20 25.39 22.76 -3.49
CA ARG A 20 24.65 21.81 -4.33
C ARG A 20 25.66 21.14 -5.26
N ALA A 21 25.72 19.82 -5.29
CA ALA A 21 26.41 19.10 -6.36
C ALA A 21 25.65 17.82 -6.70
N TRP A 22 25.00 17.89 -7.86
CA TRP A 22 24.51 16.77 -8.64
C TRP A 22 25.70 16.03 -9.24
N VAL A 23 25.66 14.70 -9.29
CA VAL A 23 26.56 13.94 -10.17
C VAL A 23 25.69 13.16 -11.16
N ARG A 24 25.78 13.58 -12.42
CA ARG A 24 25.47 12.78 -13.60
C ARG A 24 26.75 12.06 -14.06
N ASP A 25 26.49 10.91 -14.66
CA ASP A 25 27.32 9.94 -15.38
C ASP A 25 28.67 10.38 -15.97
N ALA A 26 29.60 9.41 -16.01
CA ALA A 26 30.50 9.20 -17.14
C ALA A 26 30.86 7.70 -17.30
N PRO A 27 31.12 7.23 -18.53
CA PRO A 27 31.10 5.82 -18.91
C PRO A 27 32.46 5.14 -18.79
N GLY A 28 32.45 3.85 -18.44
CA GLY A 28 33.61 2.97 -18.47
C GLY A 28 33.35 1.77 -19.37
N GLN A 29 33.76 1.89 -20.63
CA GLN A 29 33.84 0.81 -21.61
C GLN A 29 35.08 -0.03 -21.27
N THR A 30 34.90 -1.30 -20.94
CA THR A 30 35.94 -2.33 -21.11
C THR A 30 35.31 -3.53 -21.77
N ASP A 31 35.68 -3.69 -23.03
CA ASP A 31 35.49 -4.85 -23.87
C ASP A 31 36.34 -6.01 -23.33
N SER A 32 35.70 -7.15 -23.07
CA SER A 32 36.39 -8.43 -22.99
C SER A 32 35.40 -9.54 -23.34
N THR A 33 35.39 -9.86 -24.62
CA THR A 33 34.96 -11.12 -25.23
C THR A 33 35.57 -12.35 -24.55
N GLN A 34 34.69 -13.23 -24.03
CA GLN A 34 34.81 -14.70 -23.87
C GLN A 34 33.49 -15.14 -23.20
N GLY A 35 32.63 -16.01 -23.72
CA GLY A 35 32.82 -17.12 -24.64
C GLY A 35 32.60 -18.45 -23.93
N SER A 36 31.36 -18.75 -23.50
CA SER A 36 30.89 -20.09 -23.06
C SER A 36 29.36 -20.04 -22.86
N HIS A 37 28.52 -20.37 -23.84
CA HIS A 37 28.23 -21.69 -24.40
C HIS A 37 27.96 -22.76 -23.34
N TRP A 38 26.79 -22.68 -22.69
CA TRP A 38 26.23 -23.82 -21.98
C TRP A 38 25.44 -24.67 -22.96
N LEU A 39 26.06 -25.80 -23.29
CA LEU A 39 25.54 -26.87 -24.11
C LEU A 39 24.29 -27.48 -23.47
N VAL A 40 23.29 -27.65 -24.34
CA VAL A 40 22.24 -28.65 -24.26
C VAL A 40 22.92 -30.03 -24.24
N ASP A 41 22.63 -30.85 -23.22
CA ASP A 41 22.85 -32.30 -23.31
C ASP A 41 21.52 -33.01 -23.09
N ASP A 42 21.26 -33.89 -24.04
CA ASP A 42 20.03 -34.58 -24.34
C ASP A 42 20.45 -36.03 -24.54
N ARG A 43 20.20 -36.90 -23.56
CA ARG A 43 20.40 -38.36 -23.70
C ARG A 43 19.54 -39.16 -22.72
N GLN A 44 18.37 -39.53 -23.24
CA GLN A 44 17.77 -40.88 -23.27
C GLN A 44 18.25 -41.92 -22.24
N SER A 45 17.31 -42.43 -21.43
CA SER A 45 17.08 -43.89 -21.22
C SER A 45 15.68 -44.11 -20.61
N GLN A 46 14.71 -44.54 -21.43
CA GLN A 46 14.08 -45.86 -21.40
C GLN A 46 13.04 -46.12 -20.29
N GLU A 47 11.76 -46.07 -20.70
CA GLU A 47 10.59 -46.64 -20.02
C GLU A 47 10.62 -48.18 -19.98
N PRO A 48 9.79 -48.79 -19.10
CA PRO A 48 9.05 -49.98 -19.44
C PRO A 48 7.51 -49.74 -19.48
N ARG A 49 6.94 -50.15 -20.62
CA ARG A 49 5.54 -50.55 -20.90
C ARG A 49 4.96 -51.44 -19.77
N ARG A 50 3.66 -51.66 -19.52
CA ARG A 50 2.36 -51.40 -20.17
C ARG A 50 1.29 -51.84 -19.14
N ALA A 51 0.13 -51.18 -19.07
CA ALA A 51 -1.15 -51.87 -18.90
C ALA A 51 -2.29 -50.99 -19.44
N ARG A 52 -3.06 -51.56 -20.37
CA ARG A 52 -4.18 -50.96 -21.11
C ARG A 52 -5.49 -51.33 -20.42
N PHE A 53 -6.42 -50.38 -20.30
CA PHE A 53 -7.89 -50.53 -20.38
C PHE A 53 -8.42 -49.09 -20.61
N GLY A 54 -9.26 -48.70 -21.56
CA GLY A 54 -10.23 -49.38 -22.42
C GLY A 54 -11.45 -48.44 -22.46
N ALA A 55 -11.55 -47.58 -23.48
CA ALA A 55 -12.69 -46.70 -23.71
C ALA A 55 -13.63 -47.31 -24.75
N PRO A 56 -14.96 -47.15 -24.63
CA PRO A 56 -15.88 -47.30 -25.74
C PRO A 56 -16.63 -46.00 -26.08
N SER A 57 -16.40 -45.55 -27.32
CA SER A 57 -17.34 -45.20 -28.40
C SER A 57 -18.65 -44.45 -28.12
N ALA A 58 -18.82 -43.33 -28.84
CA ALA A 58 -20.09 -42.69 -29.18
C ALA A 58 -20.80 -43.39 -30.37
N PRO A 59 -22.13 -43.27 -30.45
CA PRO A 59 -22.86 -42.94 -31.69
C PRO A 59 -23.97 -41.89 -31.39
N SER A 60 -24.65 -41.20 -32.30
CA SER A 60 -24.69 -40.99 -33.75
C SER A 60 -25.65 -39.82 -33.97
N GLU A 61 -25.54 -39.16 -35.12
CA GLU A 61 -26.42 -38.10 -35.60
C GLU A 61 -27.84 -38.63 -35.91
N GLU A 62 -28.87 -37.81 -35.64
CA GLU A 62 -30.15 -37.87 -36.33
C GLU A 62 -30.75 -36.44 -36.38
N GLU A 63 -30.90 -35.93 -37.60
CA GLU A 63 -31.67 -34.74 -37.95
C GLU A 63 -33.16 -35.09 -37.90
N ASP A 64 -34.00 -34.21 -37.34
CA ASP A 64 -35.35 -34.04 -37.90
C ASP A 64 -35.88 -32.60 -37.74
N ARG A 65 -36.73 -32.27 -38.70
CA ARG A 65 -37.03 -30.97 -39.28
C ARG A 65 -38.29 -30.29 -38.71
N LEU A 66 -38.35 -28.98 -38.99
CA LEU A 66 -39.52 -28.11 -39.17
C LEU A 66 -40.44 -27.84 -37.95
N SER A 67 -40.54 -26.57 -37.55
CA SER A 67 -41.60 -25.66 -38.03
C SER A 67 -41.51 -24.28 -37.35
N GLU A 68 -41.63 -23.24 -38.17
CA GLU A 68 -41.92 -21.87 -37.77
C GLU A 68 -43.36 -21.79 -37.24
N ASP A 69 -43.57 -21.16 -36.09
CA ASP A 69 -44.72 -20.27 -35.94
C ASP A 69 -44.40 -19.11 -34.98
N SER A 70 -44.91 -17.98 -35.43
CA SER A 70 -44.92 -16.63 -34.91
C SER A 70 -45.46 -16.48 -33.49
N SER A 71 -44.89 -15.55 -32.73
CA SER A 71 -45.65 -14.42 -32.15
C SER A 71 -44.75 -13.51 -31.33
N VAL A 72 -45.09 -12.23 -31.46
CA VAL A 72 -44.50 -11.04 -30.87
C VAL A 72 -44.94 -10.96 -29.40
N ASP A 73 -44.03 -10.67 -28.46
CA ASP A 73 -44.22 -9.61 -27.44
C ASP A 73 -43.14 -9.55 -26.35
N ALA A 74 -42.81 -8.29 -26.02
CA ALA A 74 -42.41 -7.75 -24.71
C ALA A 74 -41.10 -8.19 -24.01
N GLN A 75 -40.26 -7.16 -23.79
CA GLN A 75 -39.39 -6.95 -22.62
C GLN A 75 -38.14 -7.86 -22.49
N GLY A 76 -37.06 -7.41 -23.13
CA GLY A 76 -35.70 -7.84 -22.82
C GLY A 76 -35.29 -7.45 -21.39
N SER A 77 -35.58 -8.33 -20.43
CA SER A 77 -35.01 -8.27 -19.09
C SER A 77 -33.65 -8.94 -19.10
N ARG A 78 -32.58 -8.14 -19.17
CA ARG A 78 -31.24 -8.59 -18.76
C ARG A 78 -31.22 -8.66 -17.23
N PRO A 79 -30.76 -9.74 -16.58
CA PRO A 79 -30.67 -9.76 -15.14
C PRO A 79 -29.57 -8.79 -14.71
N LEU A 80 -29.99 -7.62 -14.19
CA LEU A 80 -29.15 -6.80 -13.33
C LEU A 80 -28.87 -7.63 -12.08
N ILE A 81 -27.64 -8.10 -11.93
CA ILE A 81 -27.16 -8.60 -10.65
C ILE A 81 -27.23 -7.41 -9.69
N ALA A 82 -28.24 -7.42 -8.83
CA ALA A 82 -28.42 -6.47 -7.76
C ALA A 82 -27.27 -6.62 -6.77
N ILE A 83 -26.26 -5.77 -6.92
CA ILE A 83 -25.34 -5.44 -5.82
C ILE A 83 -26.22 -4.77 -4.76
N GLY A 84 -26.22 -5.34 -3.55
CA GLY A 84 -26.91 -4.76 -2.40
C GLY A 84 -26.53 -3.29 -2.26
N ALA A 85 -27.49 -2.42 -2.54
CA ALA A 85 -27.35 -0.99 -2.48
C ALA A 85 -27.32 -0.57 -1.01
N THR A 86 -26.14 -0.23 -0.49
CA THR A 86 -26.07 0.95 0.36
C THR A 86 -26.37 2.14 -0.55
N ALA A 87 -27.60 2.61 -0.47
CA ALA A 87 -28.13 3.69 -1.26
C ALA A 87 -27.25 4.95 -1.18
N GLY A 88 -26.65 5.33 -2.31
CA GLY A 88 -26.83 6.64 -2.91
C GLY A 88 -26.66 7.86 -2.01
N ARG A 89 -25.48 8.07 -1.43
CA ARG A 89 -25.06 9.43 -1.08
C ARG A 89 -24.43 10.07 -2.32
N ARG A 90 -25.18 10.99 -2.95
CA ARG A 90 -24.68 11.83 -4.03
C ARG A 90 -23.45 12.59 -3.53
N ALA A 91 -22.37 12.57 -4.29
CA ALA A 91 -21.19 13.35 -3.94
C ALA A 91 -21.55 14.85 -3.81
N PRO A 92 -20.84 15.60 -2.94
CA PRO A 92 -20.99 17.05 -2.86
C PRO A 92 -20.90 17.68 -4.25
N GLU A 93 -21.72 18.70 -4.52
CA GLU A 93 -21.82 19.30 -5.87
C GLU A 93 -20.50 19.90 -6.36
N ASP A 94 -19.58 20.21 -5.44
CA ASP A 94 -18.26 20.75 -5.72
C ASP A 94 -17.15 19.69 -5.80
N ALA A 95 -17.49 18.40 -5.64
CA ALA A 95 -16.53 17.32 -5.67
C ALA A 95 -16.38 16.73 -7.09
N GLU A 96 -15.15 16.63 -7.57
CA GLU A 96 -14.84 16.09 -8.91
C GLU A 96 -14.56 14.59 -8.84
N LEU A 97 -15.32 13.78 -9.58
CA LEU A 97 -15.08 12.34 -9.66
C LEU A 97 -13.75 12.06 -10.37
N LEU A 98 -12.80 11.46 -9.67
CA LEU A 98 -11.54 10.96 -10.26
C LEU A 98 -11.72 9.58 -10.90
N GLY A 99 -12.67 8.78 -10.40
CA GLY A 99 -13.01 7.47 -10.93
C GLY A 99 -13.36 6.46 -9.85
N VAL A 100 -13.42 5.19 -10.24
CA VAL A 100 -13.57 4.05 -9.32
C VAL A 100 -12.20 3.43 -9.07
N PHE A 101 -11.79 3.39 -7.81
CA PHE A 101 -10.46 2.92 -7.40
C PHE A 101 -10.63 1.61 -6.64
N ARG A 102 -9.78 0.61 -6.93
CA ARG A 102 -9.65 -0.57 -6.08
C ARG A 102 -9.34 -0.12 -4.65
N ASN A 103 -10.00 -0.68 -3.65
CA ASN A 103 -9.77 -0.37 -2.24
C ASN A 103 -9.08 -1.54 -1.51
N THR A 104 -8.10 -1.25 -0.67
CA THR A 104 -7.57 -2.16 0.35
C THR A 104 -7.36 -1.43 1.67
N TYR A 105 -6.84 -2.13 2.67
CA TYR A 105 -6.56 -1.60 4.00
C TYR A 105 -5.16 -2.02 4.45
N TYR A 106 -4.53 -1.15 5.25
CA TYR A 106 -3.27 -1.44 5.92
C TYR A 106 -3.26 -0.92 7.37
N ASP A 107 -2.52 -1.62 8.22
CA ASP A 107 -2.57 -1.51 9.68
C ASP A 107 -1.29 -0.91 10.28
N PHE A 108 -1.25 -0.80 11.60
CA PHE A 108 -0.06 -0.42 12.36
C PHE A 108 0.27 -1.46 13.44
N PRO A 109 1.10 -2.47 13.14
CA PRO A 109 1.41 -3.56 14.06
C PRO A 109 2.14 -3.07 15.31
N ALA A 110 1.78 -3.64 16.47
CA ALA A 110 2.51 -3.44 17.71
C ALA A 110 3.32 -4.70 18.06
N GLU A 111 4.62 -4.55 18.34
CA GLU A 111 5.54 -5.65 18.64
C GLU A 111 5.05 -6.56 19.77
N ARG A 112 4.32 -5.98 20.74
CA ARG A 112 3.76 -6.70 21.88
C ARG A 112 2.78 -7.83 21.50
N ASP A 113 2.17 -7.74 20.32
CA ASP A 113 1.17 -8.71 19.84
C ASP A 113 1.81 -9.92 19.14
N PHE A 114 3.15 -9.93 19.04
CA PHE A 114 3.90 -10.98 18.37
C PHE A 114 4.88 -11.68 19.31
N SER A 115 5.14 -12.94 19.00
CA SER A 115 6.16 -13.77 19.67
C SER A 115 6.80 -14.71 18.64
N GLY A 116 7.94 -15.29 18.98
CA GLY A 116 8.66 -16.23 18.12
C GLY A 116 10.16 -15.94 18.03
N ALA A 117 10.83 -16.57 17.07
CA ALA A 117 12.25 -16.36 16.81
C ALA A 117 12.54 -14.88 16.54
N ALA A 118 13.68 -14.39 17.00
CA ALA A 118 14.02 -12.98 16.88
C ALA A 118 14.79 -12.66 15.59
N THR A 119 14.74 -11.40 15.17
CA THR A 119 15.54 -10.83 14.08
C THR A 119 15.84 -9.36 14.36
N PHE A 120 16.90 -8.83 13.75
CA PHE A 120 17.29 -7.43 13.93
C PHE A 120 16.54 -6.51 12.98
N LEU A 121 15.92 -5.49 13.55
CA LEU A 121 15.46 -4.33 12.81
C LEU A 121 16.62 -3.36 12.60
N MET A 122 16.89 -2.96 11.36
CA MET A 122 18.07 -2.16 11.01
C MET A 122 17.68 -0.75 10.59
N ASN A 123 18.52 0.24 10.93
CA ASN A 123 18.40 1.59 10.40
C ASN A 123 19.21 1.80 9.12
N ALA A 124 19.01 2.93 8.45
CA ALA A 124 19.67 3.23 7.16
C ALA A 124 21.21 3.36 7.25
N SER A 125 21.76 3.49 8.46
CA SER A 125 23.22 3.46 8.73
C SER A 125 23.73 2.06 9.07
N CYS A 126 22.92 1.02 8.86
CA CYS A 126 23.23 -0.37 9.19
C CYS A 126 23.57 -0.62 10.66
N LYS A 127 22.93 0.13 11.57
CA LYS A 127 22.96 -0.15 13.00
C LYS A 127 21.65 -0.83 13.42
N PRO A 128 21.70 -1.83 14.32
CA PRO A 128 20.49 -2.41 14.88
C PRO A 128 19.74 -1.37 15.70
N ILE A 129 18.42 -1.32 15.48
CA ILE A 129 17.46 -0.54 16.28
C ILE A 129 17.03 -1.36 17.49
N ALA A 130 16.57 -2.58 17.21
CA ALA A 130 16.08 -3.53 18.20
C ALA A 130 16.15 -4.94 17.63
N GLU A 131 16.20 -5.92 18.53
CA GLU A 131 15.90 -7.31 18.21
C GLU A 131 14.42 -7.55 18.47
N VAL A 132 13.68 -7.99 17.46
CA VAL A 132 12.22 -8.08 17.48
C VAL A 132 11.74 -9.47 17.03
N PRO A 133 10.53 -9.93 17.42
CA PRO A 133 9.97 -11.16 16.90
C PRO A 133 9.86 -11.13 15.37
N ARG A 134 10.27 -12.21 14.70
CA ARG A 134 10.23 -12.38 13.25
C ARG A 134 8.83 -12.13 12.67
N PRO A 135 7.73 -12.64 13.26
CA PRO A 135 6.38 -12.30 12.78
C PRO A 135 6.07 -10.80 12.82
N PHE A 136 6.59 -10.05 13.80
CA PHE A 136 6.47 -8.59 13.83
C PHE A 136 7.29 -7.93 12.72
N PHE A 137 8.53 -8.37 12.49
CA PHE A 137 9.35 -7.89 11.37
C PHE A 137 8.64 -8.10 10.01
N GLU A 138 8.04 -9.27 9.81
CA GLU A 138 7.29 -9.59 8.58
C GLU A 138 6.05 -8.72 8.41
N ALA A 139 5.30 -8.47 9.49
CA ALA A 139 4.17 -7.55 9.47
C ALA A 139 4.65 -6.13 9.15
N LEU A 140 5.66 -5.64 9.87
CA LEU A 140 6.24 -4.31 9.70
C LEU A 140 6.76 -4.09 8.27
N CYS A 141 7.34 -5.11 7.63
CA CYS A 141 7.77 -5.08 6.23
C CYS A 141 6.63 -4.84 5.23
N VAL A 142 5.42 -5.28 5.54
CA VAL A 142 4.24 -5.10 4.68
C VAL A 142 3.57 -3.76 4.97
N GLN A 143 3.42 -3.44 6.26
CA GLN A 143 2.65 -2.30 6.74
C GLN A 143 3.45 -0.98 6.70
N GLY A 144 4.78 -1.06 6.76
CA GLY A 144 5.70 0.07 6.64
C GLY A 144 5.98 0.83 7.95
N SER A 145 5.09 0.80 8.94
CA SER A 145 5.31 1.40 10.26
C SER A 145 4.72 0.52 11.38
N GLY A 146 5.15 0.73 12.62
CA GLY A 146 4.64 0.01 13.79
C GLY A 146 5.22 0.52 15.11
N THR A 147 4.81 -0.07 16.23
CA THR A 147 5.31 0.31 17.57
C THR A 147 6.15 -0.79 18.18
N LEU A 148 7.33 -0.43 18.68
CA LEU A 148 8.21 -1.31 19.45
C LEU A 148 7.71 -1.48 20.88
N ARG A 149 8.17 -2.53 21.56
CA ARG A 149 7.89 -2.77 22.99
C ARG A 149 8.43 -1.67 23.90
N SER A 150 9.44 -0.93 23.45
CA SER A 150 9.93 0.28 24.13
C SER A 150 8.93 1.44 24.13
N GLY A 151 7.85 1.36 23.32
CA GLY A 151 6.90 2.43 23.08
C GLY A 151 7.31 3.38 21.95
N SER A 152 8.47 3.19 21.34
CA SER A 152 8.92 4.00 20.20
C SER A 152 8.17 3.60 18.92
N THR A 153 7.80 4.58 18.11
CA THR A 153 7.32 4.33 16.75
C THR A 153 8.50 4.03 15.83
N VAL A 154 8.36 3.05 14.96
CA VAL A 154 9.27 2.82 13.83
C VAL A 154 8.55 2.99 12.52
N SER A 155 9.26 3.52 11.51
CA SER A 155 8.69 3.76 10.19
C SER A 155 9.71 3.52 9.10
N PHE A 156 9.24 3.08 7.94
CA PHE A 156 10.05 2.86 6.75
C PHE A 156 10.91 4.09 6.46
N ALA A 157 12.20 3.86 6.20
CA ALA A 157 13.18 4.90 5.90
C ALA A 157 13.78 4.73 4.51
N LYS A 158 14.20 3.51 4.16
CA LYS A 158 14.96 3.25 2.92
C LYS A 158 14.77 1.83 2.41
N ARG A 159 14.69 1.69 1.08
CA ARG A 159 14.74 0.38 0.37
C ARG A 159 16.18 -0.01 0.02
N ASP A 160 16.35 -1.25 -0.38
CA ASP A 160 17.63 -1.82 -0.83
C ASP A 160 18.75 -1.67 0.21
N CYS A 161 18.39 -1.83 1.49
CA CYS A 161 19.32 -1.70 2.60
C CYS A 161 20.16 -2.96 2.72
N ALA A 162 21.45 -2.90 2.37
CA ALA A 162 22.32 -4.08 2.25
C ALA A 162 22.34 -5.00 3.50
N CYS A 163 22.31 -4.38 4.68
CA CYS A 163 22.34 -5.02 6.00
C CYS A 163 20.99 -5.51 6.53
N ALA A 164 19.88 -5.11 5.91
CA ALA A 164 18.57 -5.56 6.35
C ALA A 164 18.29 -6.98 5.85
N GLU A 165 17.52 -7.72 6.65
CA GLU A 165 16.94 -8.99 6.23
C GLU A 165 15.95 -8.76 5.07
N VAL A 166 15.80 -9.78 4.23
CA VAL A 166 14.81 -9.76 3.15
C VAL A 166 13.42 -9.95 3.74
N CYS A 167 12.54 -8.97 3.52
CA CYS A 167 11.13 -9.04 3.83
C CYS A 167 10.46 -10.18 3.03
N PRO A 168 9.97 -11.26 3.66
CA PRO A 168 9.54 -12.48 2.94
C PRO A 168 8.43 -12.27 1.92
N ARG A 169 7.46 -11.37 2.21
CA ARG A 169 6.29 -11.14 1.34
C ARG A 169 6.53 -10.14 0.21
N THR A 170 7.57 -9.33 0.32
CA THR A 170 7.85 -8.25 -0.64
C THR A 170 9.16 -8.46 -1.40
N GLY A 171 10.04 -9.34 -0.92
CA GLY A 171 11.37 -9.57 -1.48
C GLY A 171 12.36 -8.41 -1.27
N GLN A 172 11.98 -7.39 -0.50
CA GLN A 172 12.78 -6.17 -0.33
C GLN A 172 13.62 -6.20 0.94
N LYS A 173 14.72 -5.45 0.93
CA LYS A 173 15.51 -5.16 2.14
C LYS A 173 15.19 -3.76 2.64
N LEU A 174 14.43 -3.65 3.73
CA LEU A 174 13.95 -2.37 4.25
C LEU A 174 14.71 -1.97 5.51
N CYS A 175 15.10 -0.70 5.58
CA CYS A 175 15.60 -0.07 6.80
C CYS A 175 14.55 0.91 7.34
N PHE A 176 14.59 1.10 8.65
CA PHE A 176 13.59 1.87 9.40
C PHE A 176 14.26 3.01 10.17
N ASP A 177 13.47 4.02 10.53
CA ASP A 177 13.85 5.03 11.52
C ASP A 177 13.05 4.81 12.79
N VAL A 178 13.67 5.09 13.93
CA VAL A 178 12.95 5.30 15.19
C VAL A 178 12.45 6.75 15.18
N LEU A 179 11.15 6.91 15.41
CA LEU A 179 10.48 8.20 15.47
C LEU A 179 10.00 8.47 16.90
N ASP A 180 9.92 9.76 17.22
CA ASP A 180 9.26 10.21 18.44
C ASP A 180 7.75 9.92 18.35
N PRO A 181 7.17 9.09 19.24
CA PRO A 181 5.76 8.74 19.19
C PRO A 181 4.83 9.93 19.48
N ALA A 182 5.31 11.00 20.15
CA ALA A 182 4.50 12.20 20.33
C ALA A 182 4.31 12.96 19.00
N SER A 183 5.32 12.94 18.14
CA SER A 183 5.29 13.60 16.82
C SER A 183 4.73 12.69 15.71
N PHE A 184 5.00 11.39 15.79
CA PHE A 184 4.60 10.38 14.79
C PHE A 184 3.97 9.16 15.48
N PRO A 185 2.76 9.30 16.07
CA PRO A 185 2.13 8.21 16.82
C PRO A 185 1.86 6.96 15.97
N TRP A 186 1.66 7.15 14.66
CA TRP A 186 1.28 6.09 13.70
C TRP A 186 2.28 5.92 12.55
N GLY A 187 3.47 6.49 12.71
CA GLY A 187 4.50 6.49 11.67
C GLY A 187 4.42 7.71 10.75
N ARG A 188 5.25 7.68 9.72
CA ARG A 188 5.50 8.80 8.81
C ARG A 188 5.11 8.40 7.39
N GLY A 189 4.20 9.16 6.79
CA GLY A 189 3.79 8.96 5.40
C GLY A 189 4.84 9.48 4.40
N ALA A 190 4.55 9.27 3.12
CA ALA A 190 5.40 9.68 2.00
C ALA A 190 5.66 11.20 1.89
N LEU A 191 4.86 12.04 2.55
CA LEU A 191 5.10 13.49 2.68
C LEU A 191 6.08 13.86 3.81
N GLY A 192 6.58 12.89 4.57
CA GLY A 192 7.40 13.15 5.76
C GLY A 192 6.58 13.65 6.97
N LYS A 193 5.25 13.62 6.88
CA LYS A 193 4.30 14.04 7.93
C LYS A 193 3.70 12.82 8.65
N PRO A 194 3.17 12.97 9.88
CA PRO A 194 2.45 11.89 10.54
C PRO A 194 1.20 11.49 9.74
N ILE A 195 0.91 10.20 9.72
CA ILE A 195 -0.35 9.66 9.19
C ILE A 195 -1.36 9.47 10.32
N THR A 196 -2.66 9.48 9.98
CA THR A 196 -3.77 9.43 10.91
C THR A 196 -4.74 8.31 10.50
N PRO A 197 -5.07 7.37 11.42
CA PRO A 197 -6.05 6.32 11.17
C PRO A 197 -7.37 6.87 10.64
N LEU A 198 -7.87 6.25 9.57
CA LEU A 198 -9.13 6.57 8.90
C LEU A 198 -9.19 8.03 8.43
N ARG A 199 -8.03 8.57 8.05
CA ARG A 199 -7.90 9.87 7.39
C ARG A 199 -6.81 9.82 6.33
N SER A 200 -5.68 9.16 6.61
CA SER A 200 -4.63 9.00 5.61
C SER A 200 -4.92 7.82 4.68
N VAL A 201 -4.60 7.98 3.41
CA VAL A 201 -4.59 6.89 2.43
C VAL A 201 -3.26 6.85 1.67
N ALA A 202 -2.83 5.64 1.33
CA ALA A 202 -1.76 5.43 0.36
C ALA A 202 -2.33 5.39 -1.06
N VAL A 203 -1.65 6.07 -1.99
CA VAL A 203 -2.08 6.22 -3.39
C VAL A 203 -0.91 6.09 -4.35
N ASP A 204 -1.21 5.87 -5.63
CA ASP A 204 -0.26 6.13 -6.71
C ASP A 204 -0.18 7.65 -6.95
N SER A 205 0.95 8.26 -6.61
CA SER A 205 1.11 9.71 -6.72
C SER A 205 1.19 10.26 -8.14
N SER A 206 1.31 9.40 -9.16
CA SER A 206 1.16 9.81 -10.56
C SER A 206 -0.31 9.97 -10.97
N VAL A 207 -1.22 9.34 -10.23
CA VAL A 207 -2.69 9.41 -10.44
C VAL A 207 -3.33 10.42 -9.49
N ILE A 208 -3.01 10.35 -8.19
CA ILE A 208 -3.50 11.27 -7.16
C ILE A 208 -2.29 11.92 -6.48
N PRO A 209 -2.02 13.22 -6.72
CA PRO A 209 -0.92 13.92 -6.05
C PRO A 209 -1.03 13.83 -4.52
N LEU A 210 0.10 13.67 -3.85
CA LEU A 210 0.11 13.67 -2.38
C LEU A 210 -0.36 15.02 -1.82
N GLY A 211 -1.06 14.98 -0.70
CA GLY A 211 -1.73 16.11 -0.05
C GLY A 211 -3.12 16.42 -0.61
N THR A 212 -3.57 15.69 -1.63
CA THR A 212 -4.93 15.84 -2.16
C THR A 212 -5.94 15.39 -1.10
N VAL A 213 -6.90 16.27 -0.79
CA VAL A 213 -8.08 15.93 0.01
C VAL A 213 -9.06 15.16 -0.88
N LEU A 214 -9.53 14.03 -0.37
CA LEU A 214 -10.39 13.10 -1.07
C LEU A 214 -11.70 12.92 -0.30
N TYR A 215 -12.78 12.70 -1.04
CA TYR A 215 -14.04 12.26 -0.50
C TYR A 215 -14.42 10.91 -1.12
N ILE A 216 -14.76 9.94 -0.27
CA ILE A 216 -15.14 8.58 -0.66
C ILE A 216 -16.51 8.29 -0.02
N PRO A 217 -17.61 8.41 -0.79
CA PRO A 217 -18.97 8.34 -0.24
C PRO A 217 -19.31 6.99 0.40
N GLU A 218 -18.65 5.90 -0.01
CA GLU A 218 -18.82 4.57 0.58
C GLU A 218 -18.44 4.53 2.06
N PHE A 219 -17.53 5.40 2.50
CA PHE A 219 -17.16 5.51 3.92
C PHE A 219 -18.07 6.48 4.69
N HIS A 220 -18.74 7.42 4.03
CA HIS A 220 -19.52 8.44 4.73
C HIS A 220 -20.73 7.85 5.45
N GLY A 221 -20.71 7.95 6.78
CA GLY A 221 -21.74 7.46 7.70
C GLY A 221 -21.52 6.02 8.14
N VAL A 222 -20.49 5.35 7.61
CA VAL A 222 -20.10 4.01 8.04
C VAL A 222 -19.47 4.10 9.42
N ALA A 223 -19.89 3.20 10.32
CA ALA A 223 -19.28 3.06 11.63
C ALA A 223 -17.80 2.69 11.48
N ARG A 224 -16.92 3.56 11.99
CA ARG A 224 -15.45 3.42 11.96
C ARG A 224 -14.98 2.24 12.80
N ASP A 225 -15.73 1.97 13.86
CA ASP A 225 -15.42 1.00 14.91
C ASP A 225 -16.72 0.32 15.38
N PRO A 226 -16.62 -0.77 16.17
CA PRO A 226 -17.78 -1.44 16.76
C PRO A 226 -18.63 -0.54 17.67
N GLU A 227 -18.04 0.53 18.22
CA GLU A 227 -18.72 1.52 19.06
C GLU A 227 -19.66 2.43 18.26
N GLY A 228 -19.53 2.47 16.92
CA GLY A 228 -20.50 3.07 16.02
C GLY A 228 -20.20 4.50 15.61
N THR A 229 -18.99 5.02 15.88
CA THR A 229 -18.63 6.41 15.50
C THR A 229 -18.66 6.54 13.97
N PRO A 230 -19.47 7.43 13.38
CA PRO A 230 -19.55 7.53 11.92
C PRO A 230 -18.30 8.18 11.32
N HIS A 231 -17.88 7.69 10.15
CA HIS A 231 -16.87 8.36 9.33
C HIS A 231 -17.53 9.45 8.48
N ASP A 232 -16.82 10.54 8.25
CA ASP A 232 -17.21 11.65 7.37
C ASP A 232 -16.97 11.39 5.86
N GLY A 233 -16.35 10.25 5.51
CA GLY A 233 -15.92 9.94 4.14
C GLY A 233 -14.71 10.74 3.65
N CYS A 234 -14.06 11.52 4.51
CA CYS A 234 -12.97 12.43 4.13
C CYS A 234 -11.59 11.81 4.39
N PHE A 235 -10.71 11.91 3.40
CA PHE A 235 -9.36 11.37 3.45
C PHE A 235 -8.34 12.35 2.87
N VAL A 236 -7.05 12.08 3.11
CA VAL A 236 -5.92 12.81 2.53
C VAL A 236 -4.91 11.81 1.99
N ALA A 237 -4.46 12.02 0.75
CA ALA A 237 -3.41 11.23 0.12
C ALA A 237 -2.04 11.56 0.75
N GLU A 238 -1.67 10.88 1.83
CA GLU A 238 -0.47 11.22 2.62
C GLU A 238 0.64 10.17 2.51
N ASP A 239 0.34 9.02 1.88
CA ASP A 239 1.24 7.88 1.88
C ASP A 239 1.37 7.19 0.50
N ARG A 240 2.30 6.25 0.40
CA ARG A 240 2.56 5.42 -0.79
C ARG A 240 2.83 3.98 -0.39
N GLY A 241 2.23 3.05 -1.12
CA GLY A 241 2.54 1.63 -1.02
C GLY A 241 3.14 1.11 -2.33
N MET A 242 4.08 0.16 -2.25
CA MET A 242 4.68 -0.43 -3.46
C MET A 242 3.65 -1.13 -4.35
N LYS A 243 2.61 -1.74 -3.76
CA LYS A 243 1.52 -2.42 -4.48
C LYS A 243 0.33 -1.49 -4.75
N VAL A 244 0.46 -0.21 -4.41
CA VAL A 244 -0.54 0.83 -4.66
C VAL A 244 -0.18 1.55 -5.95
N VAL A 245 -0.67 1.00 -7.06
CA VAL A 245 -0.35 1.43 -8.43
C VAL A 245 -1.64 1.64 -9.21
N GLY A 246 -1.71 2.72 -10.00
CA GLY A 246 -2.87 3.09 -10.79
C GLY A 246 -4.06 3.53 -9.94
N ALA A 247 -5.26 3.15 -10.35
CA ALA A 247 -6.51 3.43 -9.65
C ALA A 247 -6.67 2.53 -8.41
N HIS A 248 -5.84 2.75 -7.39
CA HIS A 248 -5.81 2.04 -6.12
C HIS A 248 -5.74 3.03 -4.94
N ILE A 249 -6.66 2.89 -3.98
CA ILE A 249 -6.62 3.52 -2.66
C ILE A 249 -6.38 2.43 -1.61
N ASP A 250 -5.39 2.62 -0.76
CA ASP A 250 -5.14 1.75 0.38
C ASP A 250 -5.37 2.56 1.67
N VAL A 251 -6.38 2.20 2.45
CA VAL A 251 -6.85 2.99 3.60
C VAL A 251 -6.07 2.63 4.85
N PHE A 252 -5.49 3.64 5.49
CA PHE A 252 -4.81 3.43 6.76
C PHE A 252 -5.83 3.31 7.90
N THR A 253 -5.92 2.16 8.53
CA THR A 253 -6.87 1.91 9.63
C THR A 253 -6.23 1.97 11.00
N GLY A 254 -4.90 1.80 11.08
CA GLY A 254 -4.12 1.79 12.32
C GLY A 254 -4.33 0.56 13.20
N ASP A 255 -5.48 -0.10 13.17
CA ASP A 255 -5.81 -1.26 14.02
C ASP A 255 -6.37 -2.43 13.18
N PRO A 256 -5.83 -3.65 13.30
CA PRO A 256 -6.34 -4.83 12.58
C PRO A 256 -7.82 -5.14 12.84
N ASN A 257 -8.36 -4.84 14.02
CA ASN A 257 -9.77 -5.02 14.33
C ASN A 257 -10.64 -4.02 13.56
N ILE A 258 -10.18 -2.77 13.42
CA ILE A 258 -10.83 -1.76 12.57
C ILE A 258 -10.78 -2.21 11.11
N THR A 259 -9.65 -2.76 10.64
CA THR A 259 -9.55 -3.34 9.29
C THR A 259 -10.53 -4.47 9.07
N SER A 260 -10.65 -5.40 10.02
CA SER A 260 -11.61 -6.51 9.93
C SER A 260 -13.05 -5.99 9.88
N HIS A 261 -13.39 -5.05 10.75
CA HIS A 261 -14.71 -4.41 10.81
C HIS A 261 -15.06 -3.70 9.49
N LEU A 262 -14.17 -2.83 9.00
CA LEU A 262 -14.40 -2.11 7.75
C LEU A 262 -14.45 -3.04 6.54
N ASN A 263 -13.68 -4.12 6.51
CA ASN A 263 -13.78 -5.11 5.44
C ASN A 263 -15.13 -5.83 5.39
N GLN A 264 -15.86 -5.94 6.51
CA GLN A 264 -17.21 -6.52 6.51
C GLN A 264 -18.24 -5.55 5.89
N LEU A 265 -18.04 -4.25 6.08
CA LEU A 265 -18.96 -3.20 5.62
C LEU A 265 -18.63 -2.72 4.21
N ILE A 266 -17.35 -2.56 3.91
CA ILE A 266 -16.78 -2.10 2.63
C ILE A 266 -15.67 -3.09 2.25
N PRO A 267 -16.01 -4.23 1.61
CA PRO A 267 -15.02 -5.25 1.32
C PRO A 267 -13.90 -4.77 0.40
N SER A 268 -12.68 -5.21 0.67
CA SER A 268 -11.53 -4.95 -0.20
C SER A 268 -11.77 -5.42 -1.64
N ASN A 269 -11.15 -4.73 -2.59
CA ASN A 269 -11.14 -5.03 -4.02
C ASN A 269 -12.52 -4.95 -4.71
N ARG A 270 -13.50 -4.27 -4.10
CA ARG A 270 -14.81 -4.03 -4.72
C ARG A 270 -14.86 -2.76 -5.55
N GLY A 271 -13.95 -1.83 -5.29
CA GLY A 271 -13.93 -0.53 -5.91
C GLY A 271 -14.73 0.48 -5.09
N VAL A 272 -14.20 1.70 -4.97
CA VAL A 272 -14.86 2.84 -4.32
C VAL A 272 -14.77 4.07 -5.23
N HIS A 273 -15.79 4.92 -5.18
CA HIS A 273 -15.79 6.17 -5.93
C HIS A 273 -14.91 7.19 -5.23
N VAL A 274 -13.90 7.70 -5.91
CA VAL A 274 -12.98 8.68 -5.33
C VAL A 274 -13.23 10.03 -5.96
N TYR A 275 -13.54 11.01 -5.11
CA TYR A 275 -13.72 12.39 -5.52
C TYR A 275 -12.56 13.25 -5.01
N ARG A 276 -12.06 14.14 -5.84
CA ARG A 276 -11.13 15.18 -5.45
C ARG A 276 -11.91 16.34 -4.84
N ARG A 277 -11.44 16.79 -3.66
CA ARG A 277 -11.79 18.06 -3.03
C ARG A 277 -13.30 18.27 -2.87
N ALA A 278 -13.83 17.84 -1.73
CA ALA A 278 -15.14 18.27 -1.25
C ALA A 278 -14.96 19.30 -0.15
N ARG A 279 -15.68 20.44 -0.19
CA ARG A 279 -15.68 21.42 0.92
C ARG A 279 -16.10 20.82 2.26
N SER A 280 -16.84 19.72 2.26
CA SER A 280 -17.17 18.98 3.48
C SER A 280 -15.96 18.37 4.19
N CYS A 281 -14.81 18.32 3.51
CA CYS A 281 -13.56 17.75 4.00
C CYS A 281 -12.48 18.81 4.30
N ASP A 282 -12.81 20.11 4.19
CA ASP A 282 -11.92 21.23 4.48
C ASP A 282 -11.93 21.60 5.98
#